data_AF-A0A926ZXM1-F1
#
_entry.id   AF-A0A926ZXM1-F1
#
_cell.length_a   1.000
_cell.length_b   1.000
_cell.length_c   1.000
_cell.angle_alpha   90.00
_cell.angle_beta   90.00
_cell.angle_gamma   90.00
#
_symmetry.space_group_name_H-M   'P 1'
#
loop_
_entity.id
_entity.type
_entity.pdbx_description
1 polymer ?
#
loop_
_entity_poly.entity_id
_entity_poly.type
_entity_poly.pdbx_seq_one_letter_code
_entity_poly.pdbx_strand_id
1 'polypeptide(L)'
;MPVVVQHLIPDNQNLVTVTEDVSAQAALDLMFEHDFSQLPVVDQHNKLQGMVTSDSILRAVSNLNATPDNLTVSHALVKVKPYRSDEDLSELLKGLRDINAIPIIDKQGYLTGLLTSFDTTEYFRYRAEDIMLAEDVETTIRDLIEIAHKNGNGEIDVDELGKSVQAILPSSNGVEKKFKKALLHYLAKVLGQKPDFDEKLFGEVCNKHLHQPTSTKSFEELTLVDYISLFKNLWPKYSADFKGLSWEAMDALLNAVRQTRNAIAHFREITPQQRKQLKYCSDLLNHHRPSIEETEPESLPNSIGQTVINNLLSDLNPDTIQKYWGLISKVSHQTIENAFKATGSQVNEQIGFSNQIDFNPEDEEISSTESRYAPLAVWLQSQDQDTSKVSLTFQDIEQIIQDELPPSARQHRNWWANDAVSHTQSQQWLEAGWRVSNVNISEERAVFSRINDRQTVYIDFFNTLQLKLKEIKNLSIVNFANPQGRHWFGVEVKTPEHPFSTWIGFSFARRSRLRLETYIETGDREHNKRIFDQLFAQKEKIESDLGCPLTWERLNLKRGARIALDRSNSSITASPEELEKMQAWLVEMLPRLYFAIAEKLHAAREASSETTSL
;
A
#
# COMPACT_ATOMS: atom_id res chain seq x y z
N MET A 1 -22.57 -15.55 3.08
CA MET A 1 -23.13 -16.89 2.82
C MET A 1 -22.15 -17.89 3.42
N PRO A 2 -22.59 -18.88 4.23
CA PRO A 2 -21.66 -19.86 4.75
C PRO A 2 -21.13 -20.70 3.57
N VAL A 3 -19.82 -20.67 3.37
CA VAL A 3 -19.13 -21.63 2.52
C VAL A 3 -19.21 -22.97 3.25
N VAL A 4 -19.77 -23.99 2.61
CA VAL A 4 -19.85 -25.34 3.19
C VAL A 4 -18.59 -26.14 2.88
N VAL A 5 -18.28 -27.11 3.74
CA VAL A 5 -17.11 -28.00 3.60
C VAL A 5 -17.08 -28.69 2.23
N GLN A 6 -18.25 -29.00 1.66
CA GLN A 6 -18.36 -29.63 0.35
C GLN A 6 -17.56 -28.94 -0.76
N HIS A 7 -17.42 -27.61 -0.76
CA HIS A 7 -16.69 -26.90 -1.82
C HIS A 7 -15.17 -27.10 -1.76
N LEU A 8 -14.65 -27.63 -0.66
CA LEU A 8 -13.22 -27.87 -0.47
C LEU A 8 -12.82 -29.31 -0.81
N ILE A 9 -13.80 -30.21 -0.91
CA ILE A 9 -13.55 -31.62 -1.18
C ILE A 9 -13.27 -31.78 -2.68
N PRO A 10 -12.14 -32.37 -3.09
CA PRO A 10 -11.88 -32.64 -4.51
C PRO A 10 -12.93 -33.58 -5.10
N ASP A 11 -13.49 -33.25 -6.27
CA ASP A 11 -14.59 -34.00 -6.91
C ASP A 11 -14.28 -35.49 -7.16
N ASN A 12 -13.01 -35.86 -7.31
CA ASN A 12 -12.56 -37.22 -7.63
C ASN A 12 -11.49 -37.73 -6.65
N GLN A 13 -11.69 -37.52 -5.35
CA GLN A 13 -10.75 -38.00 -4.35
C GLN A 13 -10.75 -39.54 -4.26
N ASN A 14 -9.60 -40.16 -4.44
CA ASN A 14 -9.40 -41.59 -4.20
C ASN A 14 -8.86 -41.82 -2.79
N LEU A 15 -9.66 -42.41 -1.91
CA LEU A 15 -9.31 -42.61 -0.50
C LEU A 15 -8.54 -43.92 -0.32
N VAL A 16 -7.28 -43.81 0.08
CA VAL A 16 -6.48 -44.95 0.54
C VAL A 16 -6.65 -45.07 2.05
N THR A 17 -7.12 -46.22 2.53
CA THR A 17 -7.43 -46.46 3.94
C THR A 17 -6.80 -47.76 4.44
N VAL A 18 -6.70 -47.90 5.76
CA VAL A 18 -6.20 -49.12 6.44
C VAL A 18 -7.14 -49.54 7.56
N THR A 19 -7.04 -50.79 8.00
CA THR A 19 -7.73 -51.31 9.19
C THR A 19 -6.76 -51.39 10.38
N GLU A 20 -7.30 -51.48 11.60
CA GLU A 20 -6.52 -51.46 12.85
C GLU A 20 -5.53 -52.63 13.01
N ASP A 21 -5.78 -53.75 12.34
CA ASP A 21 -5.00 -54.99 12.39
C ASP A 21 -3.81 -55.01 11.42
N VAL A 22 -3.76 -54.07 10.47
CA VAL A 22 -2.63 -53.94 9.52
C VAL A 22 -1.35 -53.60 10.30
N SER A 23 -0.20 -54.13 9.88
CA SER A 23 1.09 -53.78 10.49
C SER A 23 1.44 -52.31 10.27
N ALA A 24 2.15 -51.69 11.22
CA ALA A 24 2.57 -50.30 11.08
C ALA A 24 3.55 -50.13 9.92
N GLN A 25 4.37 -51.15 9.61
CA GLN A 25 5.22 -51.14 8.41
C GLN A 25 4.40 -51.09 7.11
N ALA A 26 3.36 -51.91 6.97
CA ALA A 26 2.52 -51.89 5.77
C ALA A 26 1.77 -50.55 5.60
N ALA A 27 1.37 -49.91 6.70
CA ALA A 27 0.81 -48.56 6.66
C ALA A 27 1.85 -47.51 6.21
N LEU A 28 3.11 -47.62 6.66
CA LEU A 28 4.20 -46.76 6.18
C LEU A 28 4.50 -46.99 4.70
N ASP A 29 4.46 -48.24 4.23
CA ASP A 29 4.69 -48.58 2.82
C ASP A 29 3.62 -47.95 1.92
N LEU A 30 2.34 -48.03 2.33
CA LEU A 30 1.23 -47.35 1.63
C LEU A 30 1.38 -45.83 1.64
N MET A 31 1.80 -45.25 2.77
CA MET A 31 2.10 -43.83 2.87
C MET A 31 3.19 -43.44 1.88
N PHE A 32 4.27 -44.22 1.77
CA PHE A 32 5.36 -43.94 0.84
C PHE A 32 4.97 -44.12 -0.62
N GLU A 33 4.23 -45.19 -0.95
CA GLU A 33 3.77 -45.48 -2.31
C GLU A 33 2.89 -44.35 -2.88
N HIS A 34 2.06 -43.75 -2.03
CA HIS A 34 1.12 -42.70 -2.43
C HIS A 34 1.58 -41.28 -2.08
N ASP A 35 2.79 -41.10 -1.53
CA ASP A 35 3.31 -39.82 -1.04
C ASP A 35 2.38 -39.14 -0.01
N PHE A 36 1.84 -39.94 0.92
CA PHE A 36 0.97 -39.51 2.00
C PHE A 36 1.72 -39.49 3.33
N SER A 37 1.36 -38.56 4.21
CA SER A 37 1.88 -38.49 5.58
C SER A 37 0.97 -39.17 6.62
N GLN A 38 -0.23 -39.56 6.20
CA GLN A 38 -1.27 -40.12 7.04
C GLN A 38 -2.30 -40.91 6.25
N LEU A 39 -2.96 -41.85 6.91
CA LEU A 39 -4.02 -42.68 6.34
C LEU A 39 -5.23 -42.72 7.30
N PRO A 40 -6.47 -42.62 6.79
CA PRO A 40 -7.66 -42.93 7.56
C PRO A 40 -7.70 -44.40 7.95
N VAL A 41 -8.06 -44.64 9.21
CA VAL A 41 -8.28 -45.98 9.74
C VAL A 41 -9.77 -46.26 9.77
N VAL A 42 -10.21 -47.29 9.08
CA VAL A 42 -11.62 -47.67 8.96
C VAL A 42 -11.87 -49.10 9.42
N ASP A 43 -13.12 -49.44 9.66
CA ASP A 43 -13.53 -50.84 9.85
C ASP A 43 -13.85 -51.54 8.52
N GLN A 44 -14.27 -52.80 8.62
CA GLN A 44 -14.65 -53.66 7.49
C GLN A 44 -15.84 -53.10 6.68
N HIS A 45 -16.58 -52.16 7.24
CA HIS A 45 -17.74 -51.51 6.65
C HIS A 45 -17.42 -50.09 6.19
N ASN A 46 -16.15 -49.66 6.19
CA ASN A 46 -15.69 -48.31 5.86
C ASN A 46 -16.14 -47.22 6.86
N LYS A 47 -16.48 -47.58 8.11
CA LYS A 47 -16.70 -46.60 9.17
C LYS A 47 -15.39 -46.14 9.75
N LEU A 48 -15.26 -44.83 9.90
CA LEU A 48 -14.06 -44.20 10.44
C LEU A 48 -13.82 -44.62 11.90
N GLN A 49 -12.63 -45.16 12.17
CA GLN A 49 -12.13 -45.45 13.52
C GLN A 49 -11.15 -44.38 13.99
N GLY A 50 -10.41 -43.74 13.10
CA GLY A 50 -9.45 -42.69 13.44
C GLY A 50 -8.47 -42.45 12.28
N MET A 51 -7.27 -42.00 12.62
CA MET A 51 -6.18 -41.78 11.67
C MET A 51 -4.91 -42.45 12.18
N VAL A 52 -4.03 -42.82 11.27
CA VAL A 52 -2.64 -43.19 11.57
C VAL A 52 -1.72 -42.29 10.76
N THR A 53 -0.67 -41.77 11.40
CA THR A 53 0.29 -40.84 10.76
C THR A 53 1.70 -41.38 10.92
N SER A 54 2.62 -40.92 10.09
CA SER A 54 4.05 -41.24 10.27
C SER A 54 4.55 -40.83 11.66
N ASP A 55 4.11 -39.66 12.18
CA ASP A 55 4.42 -39.20 13.54
C ASP A 55 3.83 -40.11 14.63
N SER A 56 2.58 -40.57 14.48
CA SER A 56 1.96 -41.46 15.48
C SER A 56 2.63 -42.82 15.52
N ILE A 57 3.05 -43.35 14.37
CA ILE A 57 3.85 -44.58 14.28
C ILE A 57 5.23 -44.38 14.92
N LEU A 58 5.91 -43.27 14.61
CA LEU A 58 7.21 -42.94 15.24
C LEU A 58 7.11 -42.84 16.76
N ARG A 59 6.05 -42.20 17.27
CA ARG A 59 5.78 -42.14 18.71
C ARG A 59 5.53 -43.52 19.30
N ALA A 60 4.77 -44.39 18.62
CA ALA A 60 4.53 -45.75 19.08
C ALA A 60 5.83 -46.56 19.13
N VAL A 61 6.64 -46.52 18.07
CA VAL A 61 7.98 -47.12 17.98
C VAL A 61 8.87 -46.65 19.14
N SER A 62 8.94 -45.33 19.37
CA SER A 62 9.80 -44.74 20.40
C SER A 62 9.35 -45.09 21.82
N ASN A 63 8.05 -45.07 22.11
CA ASN A 63 7.55 -45.30 23.47
C ASN A 63 7.44 -46.78 23.82
N LEU A 64 7.19 -47.64 22.83
CA LEU A 64 7.09 -49.09 23.01
C LEU A 64 8.43 -49.80 22.81
N ASN A 65 9.45 -49.08 22.34
CA ASN A 65 10.78 -49.61 22.02
C ASN A 65 10.69 -50.85 21.09
N ALA A 66 9.85 -50.74 20.07
CA ALA A 66 9.53 -51.80 19.11
C ALA A 66 9.78 -51.33 17.68
N THR A 67 9.98 -52.26 16.75
CA THR A 67 10.06 -51.95 15.32
C THR A 67 8.66 -51.84 14.68
N PRO A 68 8.50 -51.10 13.58
CA PRO A 68 7.21 -50.98 12.88
C PRO A 68 6.58 -52.33 12.50
N ASP A 69 7.37 -53.34 12.14
CA ASP A 69 6.87 -54.69 11.81
C ASP A 69 6.18 -55.39 12.97
N ASN A 70 6.59 -55.07 14.21
CA ASN A 70 6.04 -55.67 15.43
C ASN A 70 4.84 -54.89 15.99
N LEU A 71 4.49 -53.77 15.36
CA LEU A 71 3.36 -52.95 15.74
C LEU A 71 2.27 -53.07 14.68
N THR A 72 1.03 -52.88 15.13
CA THR A 72 -0.13 -52.72 14.25
C THR A 72 -0.61 -51.29 14.30
N VAL A 73 -1.42 -50.90 13.31
CA VAL A 73 -2.06 -49.58 13.22
C VAL A 73 -2.78 -49.23 14.52
N SER A 74 -3.42 -50.18 15.20
CA SER A 74 -4.07 -49.95 16.49
C SER A 74 -3.14 -49.39 17.59
N HIS A 75 -1.85 -49.71 17.57
CA HIS A 75 -0.86 -49.18 18.53
C HIS A 75 -0.49 -47.71 18.27
N ALA A 76 -0.76 -47.22 17.05
CA ALA A 76 -0.46 -45.87 16.60
C ALA A 76 -1.73 -45.08 16.22
N LEU A 77 -2.91 -45.60 16.54
CA LEU A 77 -4.19 -44.99 16.18
C LEU A 77 -4.39 -43.68 16.94
N VAL A 78 -4.69 -42.62 16.19
CA VAL A 78 -5.06 -41.31 16.73
C VAL A 78 -6.54 -41.07 16.47
N LYS A 79 -7.29 -40.78 17.54
CA LYS A 79 -8.69 -40.34 17.41
C LYS A 79 -8.68 -38.88 16.95
N VAL A 80 -9.31 -38.63 15.82
CA VAL A 80 -9.52 -37.29 15.28
C VAL A 80 -11.01 -36.99 15.21
N LYS A 81 -11.37 -35.71 15.30
CA LYS A 81 -12.76 -35.28 15.13
C LYS A 81 -13.10 -35.32 13.62
N PRO A 82 -14.05 -36.15 13.17
CA PRO A 82 -14.54 -36.08 11.80
C PRO A 82 -15.53 -34.93 11.63
N TYR A 83 -15.72 -34.54 10.38
CA TYR A 83 -16.67 -33.50 9.98
C TYR A 83 -17.59 -34.03 8.89
N ARG A 84 -18.75 -33.41 8.70
CA ARG A 84 -19.63 -33.70 7.57
C ARG A 84 -19.52 -32.61 6.51
N SER A 85 -19.88 -32.96 5.27
CA SER A 85 -19.86 -32.03 4.14
C SER A 85 -20.81 -30.84 4.30
N ASP A 86 -21.85 -30.97 5.13
CA ASP A 86 -22.85 -29.96 5.45
C ASP A 86 -22.52 -29.09 6.67
N GLU A 87 -21.38 -29.33 7.34
CA GLU A 87 -20.95 -28.56 8.52
C GLU A 87 -20.33 -27.19 8.16
N ASP A 88 -20.19 -26.36 9.20
CA ASP A 88 -19.63 -25.01 9.09
C ASP A 88 -18.11 -25.05 8.85
N LEU A 89 -17.67 -24.30 7.84
CA LEU A 89 -16.27 -24.25 7.44
C LEU A 89 -15.35 -23.68 8.53
N SER A 90 -15.80 -22.71 9.34
CA SER A 90 -14.91 -22.07 10.33
C SER A 90 -14.46 -23.05 11.41
N GLU A 91 -15.34 -23.98 11.81
CA GLU A 91 -15.00 -25.03 12.77
C GLU A 91 -14.07 -26.09 12.17
N LEU A 92 -14.19 -26.35 10.87
CA LEU A 92 -13.26 -27.22 10.15
C LEU A 92 -11.86 -26.58 10.04
N LEU A 93 -11.79 -25.30 9.67
CA LEU A 93 -10.52 -24.58 9.52
C LEU A 93 -9.75 -24.50 10.85
N LYS A 94 -10.45 -24.36 11.98
CA LYS A 94 -9.83 -24.47 13.31
C LYS A 94 -9.20 -25.85 13.52
N GLY A 95 -9.89 -26.91 13.13
CA GLY A 95 -9.38 -28.29 13.24
C GLY A 95 -8.12 -28.53 12.40
N LEU A 96 -8.02 -27.92 11.21
CA LEU A 96 -6.86 -28.05 10.32
C LEU A 96 -5.59 -27.42 10.88
N ARG A 97 -5.70 -26.54 11.89
CA ARG A 97 -4.56 -25.94 12.55
C ARG A 97 -3.74 -26.98 13.34
N ASP A 98 -4.45 -27.94 13.94
CA ASP A 98 -3.85 -28.90 14.87
C ASP A 98 -3.61 -30.26 14.21
N ILE A 99 -4.29 -30.54 13.09
CA ILE A 99 -4.27 -31.84 12.41
C ILE A 99 -4.14 -31.62 10.90
N ASN A 100 -3.13 -32.22 10.27
CA ASN A 100 -2.82 -32.02 8.84
C ASN A 100 -3.86 -32.63 7.88
N ALA A 101 -4.78 -33.46 8.38
CA ALA A 101 -5.89 -34.02 7.62
C ALA A 101 -7.13 -34.24 8.49
N ILE A 102 -8.28 -33.88 7.94
CA ILE A 102 -9.60 -34.03 8.56
C ILE A 102 -10.44 -35.01 7.74
N PRO A 103 -10.87 -36.13 8.34
CA PRO A 103 -11.77 -37.05 7.66
C PRO A 103 -13.19 -36.48 7.59
N ILE A 104 -13.78 -36.61 6.40
CA ILE A 104 -15.17 -36.24 6.12
C ILE A 104 -16.02 -37.51 6.11
N ILE A 105 -17.13 -37.49 6.84
CA ILE A 105 -18.05 -38.62 6.99
C ILE A 105 -19.47 -38.26 6.56
N ASP A 106 -20.26 -39.29 6.25
CA ASP A 106 -21.71 -39.15 6.09
C ASP A 106 -22.46 -39.21 7.44
N LYS A 107 -23.80 -39.22 7.39
CA LYS A 107 -24.64 -39.27 8.60
C LYS A 107 -24.52 -40.60 9.35
N GLN A 108 -24.05 -41.65 8.70
CA GLN A 108 -23.94 -43.01 9.21
C GLN A 108 -22.53 -43.32 9.75
N GLY A 109 -21.58 -42.40 9.56
CA GLY A 109 -20.21 -42.50 10.03
C GLY A 109 -19.25 -43.15 9.01
N TYR A 110 -19.69 -43.33 7.77
CA TYR A 110 -18.84 -43.84 6.70
C TYR A 110 -17.93 -42.73 6.18
N LEU A 111 -16.66 -43.06 5.94
CA LEU A 111 -15.70 -42.12 5.38
C LEU A 111 -16.06 -41.82 3.92
N THR A 112 -16.26 -40.53 3.60
CA THR A 112 -16.62 -40.04 2.27
C THR A 112 -15.58 -39.11 1.65
N GLY A 113 -14.67 -38.57 2.46
CA GLY A 113 -13.60 -37.70 1.99
C GLY A 113 -12.52 -37.47 3.03
N LEU A 114 -11.45 -36.81 2.62
CA LEU A 114 -10.37 -36.32 3.46
C LEU A 114 -10.05 -34.89 3.04
N LEU A 115 -9.82 -34.00 3.99
CA LEU A 115 -9.48 -32.62 3.69
C LEU A 115 -8.19 -32.22 4.38
N THR A 116 -7.25 -31.64 3.65
CA THR A 116 -5.94 -31.23 4.15
C THR A 116 -5.74 -29.72 4.08
N SER A 117 -4.68 -29.23 4.72
CA SER A 117 -4.26 -27.83 4.56
C SER A 117 -3.92 -27.49 3.10
N PHE A 118 -3.43 -28.45 2.32
CA PHE A 118 -3.17 -28.27 0.89
C PHE A 118 -4.45 -28.00 0.11
N ASP A 119 -5.51 -28.79 0.32
CA ASP A 119 -6.78 -28.62 -0.39
C ASP A 119 -7.41 -27.25 -0.11
N THR A 120 -7.36 -26.82 1.16
CA THR A 120 -7.84 -25.49 1.54
C THR A 120 -6.99 -24.37 0.95
N THR A 121 -5.67 -24.52 0.95
CA THR A 121 -4.75 -23.56 0.33
C THR A 121 -5.00 -23.44 -1.16
N GLU A 122 -5.13 -24.55 -1.88
CA GLU A 122 -5.45 -24.57 -3.31
C GLU A 122 -6.77 -23.88 -3.61
N TYR A 123 -7.82 -24.19 -2.84
CA TYR A 123 -9.13 -23.55 -3.00
C TYR A 123 -9.06 -22.04 -2.85
N PHE A 124 -8.38 -21.55 -1.80
CA PHE A 124 -8.21 -20.11 -1.57
C PHE A 124 -7.31 -19.47 -2.62
N ARG A 125 -6.25 -20.16 -3.09
CA ARG A 125 -5.39 -19.70 -4.18
C ARG A 125 -6.18 -19.48 -5.46
N TYR A 126 -6.98 -20.47 -5.90
CA TYR A 126 -7.82 -20.33 -7.09
C TYR A 126 -8.80 -19.16 -6.99
N ARG A 127 -9.41 -18.96 -5.81
CA ARG A 127 -10.33 -17.83 -5.59
C ARG A 127 -9.61 -16.48 -5.61
N ALA A 128 -8.42 -16.40 -5.01
CA ALA A 128 -7.61 -15.19 -5.05
C ALA A 128 -7.20 -14.84 -6.49
N GLU A 129 -6.74 -15.84 -7.27
CA GLU A 129 -6.41 -15.66 -8.68
C GLU A 129 -7.61 -15.14 -9.51
N ASP A 130 -8.80 -15.69 -9.28
CA ASP A 130 -10.02 -15.25 -9.97
C ASP A 130 -10.35 -13.76 -9.68
N ILE A 131 -10.17 -13.33 -8.42
CA ILE A 131 -10.35 -11.92 -8.02
C ILE A 131 -9.30 -11.04 -8.70
N MET A 132 -8.03 -11.44 -8.64
CA MET A 132 -6.92 -10.71 -9.22
C MET A 132 -7.09 -10.54 -10.73
N LEU A 133 -7.46 -11.59 -11.46
CA LEU A 133 -7.69 -11.52 -12.91
C LEU A 133 -8.86 -10.59 -13.27
N ALA A 134 -9.91 -10.56 -12.44
CA ALA A 134 -11.03 -9.66 -12.66
C ALA A 134 -10.67 -8.20 -12.42
N GLU A 135 -9.86 -7.93 -11.40
CA GLU A 135 -9.31 -6.61 -11.11
C GLU A 135 -8.29 -6.16 -12.17
N ASP A 136 -7.45 -7.08 -12.68
CA ASP A 136 -6.51 -6.81 -13.76
C ASP A 136 -7.25 -6.31 -15.02
N VAL A 137 -8.36 -6.95 -15.40
CA VAL A 137 -9.19 -6.51 -16.53
C VAL A 137 -9.76 -5.11 -16.28
N GLU A 138 -10.37 -4.89 -15.12
CA GLU A 138 -10.97 -3.59 -14.77
C GLU A 138 -9.93 -2.46 -14.79
N THR A 139 -8.78 -2.71 -14.18
CA THR A 139 -7.70 -1.72 -14.10
C THR A 139 -7.04 -1.48 -15.47
N THR A 140 -6.90 -2.52 -16.30
CA THR A 140 -6.36 -2.35 -17.66
C THR A 140 -7.28 -1.50 -18.53
N ILE A 141 -8.60 -1.69 -18.44
CA ILE A 141 -9.57 -0.84 -19.15
C ILE A 141 -9.47 0.60 -18.66
N ARG A 142 -9.38 0.79 -17.33
CA ARG A 142 -9.20 2.12 -16.73
C ARG A 142 -7.96 2.82 -17.28
N ASP A 143 -6.84 2.13 -17.32
CA ASP A 143 -5.59 2.67 -17.84
C ASP A 143 -5.69 3.05 -19.32
N LEU A 144 -6.32 2.21 -20.15
CA LEU A 144 -6.55 2.53 -21.57
C LEU A 144 -7.42 3.79 -21.70
N ILE A 145 -8.45 3.95 -20.88
CA ILE A 145 -9.25 5.17 -20.87
C ILE A 145 -8.39 6.37 -20.50
N GLU A 146 -7.58 6.30 -19.44
CA GLU A 146 -6.69 7.39 -19.03
C GLU A 146 -5.67 7.76 -20.11
N ILE A 147 -5.05 6.75 -20.76
CA ILE A 147 -4.09 6.95 -21.85
C ILE A 147 -4.75 7.70 -23.02
N ALA A 148 -5.99 7.36 -23.37
CA ALA A 148 -6.71 7.99 -24.47
C ALA A 148 -7.08 9.47 -24.22
N HIS A 149 -7.00 9.93 -22.96
CA HIS A 149 -7.26 11.30 -22.51
C HIS A 149 -5.98 12.01 -22.07
N LYS A 150 -4.79 11.52 -22.47
CA LYS A 150 -3.54 12.25 -22.25
C LYS A 150 -3.40 13.42 -23.24
N ASN A 151 -3.03 14.58 -22.72
CA ASN A 151 -2.64 15.75 -23.48
C ASN A 151 -1.26 15.59 -24.11
N GLY A 152 -0.86 16.51 -24.98
CA GLY A 152 0.45 16.50 -25.66
C GLY A 152 1.67 16.50 -24.74
N ASN A 153 1.48 16.78 -23.44
CA ASN A 153 2.51 16.72 -22.39
C ASN A 153 2.48 15.37 -21.62
N GLY A 154 1.67 14.41 -22.06
CA GLY A 154 1.48 13.09 -21.45
C GLY A 154 0.68 13.09 -20.14
N GLU A 155 0.17 14.23 -19.68
CA GLU A 155 -0.72 14.35 -18.49
C GLU A 155 -2.18 14.11 -18.86
N ILE A 156 -2.98 13.59 -17.93
CA ILE A 156 -4.41 13.33 -18.16
C ILE A 156 -5.16 14.66 -18.22
N ASP A 157 -5.89 14.89 -19.30
CA ASP A 157 -6.85 15.98 -19.41
C ASP A 157 -8.07 15.68 -18.53
N VAL A 158 -8.05 16.21 -17.31
CA VAL A 158 -9.10 16.00 -16.32
C VAL A 158 -10.45 16.55 -16.80
N ASP A 159 -10.44 17.63 -17.57
CA ASP A 159 -11.66 18.27 -18.08
C ASP A 159 -12.27 17.45 -19.24
N GLU A 160 -11.46 16.94 -20.16
CA GLU A 160 -11.91 16.06 -21.24
C GLU A 160 -12.40 14.72 -20.68
N LEU A 161 -11.65 14.11 -19.75
CA LEU A 161 -12.04 12.88 -19.08
C LEU A 161 -13.36 13.08 -18.32
N GLY A 162 -13.50 14.18 -17.57
CA GLY A 162 -14.73 14.53 -16.86
C GLY A 162 -15.95 14.66 -17.78
N LYS A 163 -15.78 15.26 -18.97
CA LYS A 163 -16.84 15.31 -19.99
C LYS A 163 -17.21 13.94 -20.53
N SER A 164 -16.23 13.08 -20.79
CA SER A 164 -16.45 11.69 -21.22
C SER A 164 -17.20 10.87 -20.17
N VAL A 165 -16.85 11.03 -18.88
CA VAL A 165 -17.57 10.41 -17.75
C VAL A 165 -19.01 10.91 -17.70
N GLN A 166 -19.23 12.22 -17.77
CA GLN A 166 -20.57 12.79 -17.73
C GLN A 166 -21.45 12.32 -18.91
N ALA A 167 -20.85 12.07 -20.08
CA ALA A 167 -21.56 11.61 -21.27
C ALA A 167 -22.08 10.16 -21.16
N ILE A 168 -21.47 9.32 -20.34
CA ILE A 168 -21.90 7.92 -20.15
C ILE A 168 -22.76 7.70 -18.90
N LEU A 169 -22.69 8.61 -17.93
CA LEU A 169 -23.55 8.52 -16.76
C LEU A 169 -25.01 8.64 -17.21
N PRO A 170 -25.92 7.85 -16.60
CA PRO A 170 -27.31 7.91 -16.98
C PRO A 170 -27.80 9.34 -16.76
N SER A 171 -28.09 10.05 -17.86
CA SER A 171 -28.86 11.28 -17.75
C SER A 171 -30.17 10.92 -17.05
N SER A 172 -30.62 11.85 -16.21
CA SER A 172 -31.95 11.87 -15.57
C SER A 172 -33.10 11.41 -16.48
N ASN A 173 -32.94 11.42 -17.81
CA ASN A 173 -33.81 10.85 -18.84
C ASN A 173 -34.34 9.42 -18.52
N GLY A 174 -33.50 8.54 -17.95
CA GLY A 174 -33.93 7.18 -17.61
C GLY A 174 -34.91 7.12 -16.43
N VAL A 175 -34.68 7.99 -15.44
CA VAL A 175 -35.55 8.18 -14.27
C VAL A 175 -36.82 8.92 -14.68
N GLU A 176 -36.70 9.93 -15.54
CA GLU A 176 -37.79 10.72 -16.11
C GLU A 176 -38.79 9.82 -16.84
N LYS A 177 -38.33 8.90 -17.70
CA LYS A 177 -39.22 7.98 -18.44
C LYS A 177 -39.96 7.01 -17.51
N LYS A 178 -39.29 6.50 -16.46
CA LYS A 178 -39.90 5.62 -15.45
C LYS A 178 -40.89 6.38 -14.56
N PHE A 179 -40.51 7.58 -14.12
CA PHE A 179 -41.33 8.48 -13.32
C PHE A 179 -42.58 8.92 -14.07
N LYS A 180 -42.44 9.33 -15.34
CA LYS A 180 -43.55 9.65 -16.24
C LYS A 180 -44.53 8.48 -16.36
N LYS A 181 -44.02 7.28 -16.58
CA LYS A 181 -44.85 6.07 -16.71
C LYS A 181 -45.60 5.75 -15.42
N ALA A 182 -44.94 5.88 -14.26
CA ALA A 182 -45.56 5.68 -12.95
C ALA A 182 -46.62 6.76 -12.63
N LEU A 183 -46.32 8.02 -12.91
CA LEU A 183 -47.21 9.16 -12.69
C LEU A 183 -48.47 9.07 -13.56
N LEU A 184 -48.32 8.80 -14.86
CA LEU A 184 -49.45 8.59 -15.77
C LEU A 184 -50.32 7.42 -15.34
N HIS A 185 -49.71 6.32 -14.86
CA HIS A 185 -50.45 5.17 -14.36
C HIS A 185 -51.24 5.50 -13.08
N TYR A 186 -50.63 6.22 -12.14
CA TYR A 186 -51.29 6.67 -10.92
C TYR A 186 -52.45 7.63 -11.21
N LEU A 187 -52.22 8.66 -12.02
CA LEU A 187 -53.25 9.64 -12.38
C LEU A 187 -54.41 8.99 -13.15
N ALA A 188 -54.14 8.05 -14.06
CA ALA A 188 -55.19 7.30 -14.75
C ALA A 188 -56.04 6.46 -13.78
N LYS A 189 -55.42 5.88 -12.74
CA LYS A 189 -56.12 5.10 -11.72
C LYS A 189 -56.98 5.97 -10.80
N VAL A 190 -56.52 7.18 -10.47
CA VAL A 190 -57.24 8.12 -9.60
C VAL A 190 -58.36 8.84 -10.34
N LEU A 191 -58.15 9.22 -11.60
CA LEU A 191 -59.12 9.99 -12.40
C LEU A 191 -60.11 9.10 -13.16
N GLY A 192 -59.90 7.78 -13.21
CA GLY A 192 -60.75 6.84 -13.95
C GLY A 192 -60.66 6.98 -15.48
N GLN A 193 -59.83 7.89 -15.98
CA GLN A 193 -59.60 8.15 -17.41
C GLN A 193 -58.15 8.56 -17.64
N LYS A 194 -57.66 8.44 -18.88
CA LYS A 194 -56.30 8.86 -19.22
C LYS A 194 -56.17 10.38 -19.03
N PRO A 195 -55.24 10.88 -18.21
CA PRO A 195 -55.09 12.32 -17.98
C PRO A 195 -54.61 13.00 -19.27
N ASP A 196 -55.08 14.22 -19.49
CA ASP A 196 -54.41 15.13 -20.44
C ASP A 196 -53.06 15.52 -19.84
N PHE A 197 -51.98 15.34 -20.60
CA PHE A 197 -50.62 15.41 -20.09
C PHE A 197 -49.81 16.42 -20.89
N ASP A 198 -49.49 17.54 -20.25
CA ASP A 198 -48.64 18.59 -20.82
C ASP A 198 -47.17 18.15 -20.77
N GLU A 199 -46.67 17.73 -21.93
CA GLU A 199 -45.27 17.33 -22.14
C GLU A 199 -44.28 18.46 -21.81
N LYS A 200 -44.67 19.71 -22.09
CA LYS A 200 -43.79 20.87 -21.93
C LYS A 200 -43.63 21.22 -20.46
N LEU A 201 -44.74 21.28 -19.72
CA LEU A 201 -44.74 21.50 -18.28
C LEU A 201 -44.02 20.36 -17.53
N PHE A 202 -44.20 19.11 -17.97
CA PHE A 202 -43.51 17.97 -17.38
C PHE A 202 -41.98 18.07 -17.54
N GLY A 203 -41.50 18.47 -18.73
CA GLY A 203 -40.08 18.71 -18.97
C GLY A 203 -39.51 19.81 -18.08
N GLU A 204 -40.25 20.91 -17.88
CA GLU A 204 -39.86 22.01 -16.98
C GLU A 204 -39.76 21.56 -15.51
N VAL A 205 -40.73 20.77 -15.04
CA VAL A 205 -40.73 20.20 -13.67
C VAL A 205 -39.59 19.20 -13.49
N CYS A 206 -39.34 18.36 -14.49
CA CYS A 206 -38.24 17.40 -14.43
C CYS A 206 -36.90 18.11 -14.37
N ASN A 207 -36.68 19.15 -15.17
CA ASN A 207 -35.45 19.97 -15.13
C ASN A 207 -35.27 20.68 -13.79
N LYS A 208 -36.36 21.12 -13.15
CA LYS A 208 -36.29 21.87 -11.89
C LYS A 208 -36.13 20.98 -10.66
N HIS A 209 -36.67 19.76 -10.68
CA HIS A 209 -36.83 18.94 -9.47
C HIS A 209 -36.31 17.49 -9.59
N LEU A 210 -36.25 16.90 -10.78
CA LEU A 210 -35.66 15.57 -11.00
C LEU A 210 -34.20 15.63 -11.43
N HIS A 211 -33.79 16.68 -12.15
CA HIS A 211 -32.40 16.96 -12.50
C HIS A 211 -31.69 17.62 -11.32
N GLN A 212 -31.74 16.99 -10.14
CA GLN A 212 -30.65 17.22 -9.18
C GLN A 212 -29.41 16.53 -9.75
N PRO A 213 -28.20 17.12 -9.62
CA PRO A 213 -26.97 16.53 -10.14
C PRO A 213 -26.86 15.12 -9.60
N THR A 214 -27.15 14.16 -10.47
CA THR A 214 -27.12 12.74 -10.19
C THR A 214 -25.66 12.42 -9.97
N SER A 215 -25.32 11.91 -8.78
CA SER A 215 -23.95 11.72 -8.24
C SER A 215 -22.84 12.04 -9.24
N THR A 216 -22.10 13.11 -8.99
CA THR A 216 -20.82 13.40 -9.65
C THR A 216 -19.82 12.30 -9.28
N LYS A 217 -20.00 11.11 -9.86
CA LYS A 217 -19.03 10.03 -9.70
C LYS A 217 -17.73 10.51 -10.28
N SER A 218 -16.67 10.50 -9.48
CA SER A 218 -15.33 10.67 -10.04
C SER A 218 -14.98 9.48 -10.92
N PHE A 219 -13.95 9.61 -11.74
CA PHE A 219 -13.50 8.53 -12.62
C PHE A 219 -13.16 7.25 -11.82
N GLU A 220 -12.62 7.39 -10.60
CA GLU A 220 -12.28 6.28 -9.72
C GLU A 220 -13.52 5.56 -9.13
N GLU A 221 -14.68 6.23 -9.06
CA GLU A 221 -15.93 5.70 -8.50
C GLU A 221 -16.81 4.95 -9.52
N LEU A 222 -16.31 4.82 -10.75
CA LEU A 222 -17.01 4.15 -11.84
C LEU A 222 -17.03 2.63 -11.65
N THR A 223 -18.11 2.00 -12.09
CA THR A 223 -18.22 0.55 -12.12
C THR A 223 -17.60 -0.01 -13.40
N LEU A 224 -17.26 -1.30 -13.43
CA LEU A 224 -16.86 -1.98 -14.68
C LEU A 224 -17.82 -1.75 -15.86
N VAL A 225 -19.14 -1.62 -15.64
CA VAL A 225 -20.08 -1.28 -16.73
C VAL A 225 -19.80 0.11 -17.30
N ASP A 226 -19.53 1.06 -16.42
CA ASP A 226 -19.25 2.44 -16.77
C ASP A 226 -17.92 2.51 -17.53
N TYR A 227 -16.88 1.82 -17.05
CA TYR A 227 -15.60 1.69 -17.77
C TYR A 227 -15.76 1.04 -19.15
N ILE A 228 -16.53 -0.05 -19.29
CA ILE A 228 -16.81 -0.66 -20.60
C ILE A 228 -17.51 0.35 -21.53
N SER A 229 -18.42 1.16 -20.98
CA SER A 229 -19.15 2.18 -21.76
C SER A 229 -18.25 3.34 -22.21
N LEU A 230 -17.31 3.78 -21.38
CA LEU A 230 -16.27 4.73 -21.78
C LEU A 230 -15.37 4.14 -22.86
N PHE A 231 -14.91 2.91 -22.64
CA PHE A 231 -14.01 2.22 -23.57
C PHE A 231 -14.66 2.02 -24.94
N LYS A 232 -15.97 1.78 -25.00
CA LYS A 232 -16.75 1.75 -26.25
C LYS A 232 -16.59 3.02 -27.07
N ASN A 233 -16.72 4.18 -26.44
CA ASN A 233 -16.62 5.47 -27.12
C ASN A 233 -15.19 5.71 -27.65
N LEU A 234 -14.19 5.10 -27.01
CA LEU A 234 -12.79 5.15 -27.40
C LEU A 234 -12.39 4.05 -28.39
N TRP A 235 -13.23 3.03 -28.61
CA TRP A 235 -12.91 1.89 -29.47
C TRP A 235 -12.42 2.25 -30.87
N PRO A 236 -12.95 3.29 -31.55
CA PRO A 236 -12.41 3.70 -32.85
C PRO A 236 -10.91 4.03 -32.80
N LYS A 237 -10.40 4.59 -31.68
CA LYS A 237 -8.96 4.87 -31.48
C LYS A 237 -8.13 3.59 -31.32
N TYR A 238 -8.69 2.57 -30.65
CA TYR A 238 -7.97 1.33 -30.33
C TYR A 238 -8.14 0.20 -31.36
N SER A 239 -9.15 0.27 -32.22
CA SER A 239 -9.51 -0.84 -33.13
C SER A 239 -8.34 -1.34 -34.00
N ALA A 240 -7.42 -0.45 -34.41
CA ALA A 240 -6.24 -0.79 -35.18
C ALA A 240 -5.22 -1.60 -34.35
N ASP A 241 -4.98 -1.20 -33.10
CA ASP A 241 -4.03 -1.86 -32.19
C ASP A 241 -4.50 -3.27 -31.84
N PHE A 242 -5.83 -3.47 -31.73
CA PHE A 242 -6.46 -4.77 -31.57
C PHE A 242 -6.64 -5.55 -32.89
N LYS A 243 -5.78 -5.30 -33.89
CA LYS A 243 -5.74 -6.00 -35.19
C LYS A 243 -7.08 -6.00 -35.94
N GLY A 244 -7.86 -4.93 -35.81
CA GLY A 244 -9.16 -4.78 -36.48
C GLY A 244 -10.30 -5.57 -35.84
N LEU A 245 -10.19 -5.98 -34.57
CA LEU A 245 -11.27 -6.64 -33.84
C LEU A 245 -12.53 -5.73 -33.79
N SER A 246 -13.71 -6.32 -34.01
CA SER A 246 -14.97 -5.57 -33.96
C SER A 246 -15.36 -5.25 -32.51
N TRP A 247 -16.07 -4.14 -32.31
CA TRP A 247 -16.58 -3.78 -30.98
C TRP A 247 -17.53 -4.85 -30.45
N GLU A 248 -18.36 -5.46 -31.29
CA GLU A 248 -19.33 -6.49 -30.87
C GLU A 248 -18.64 -7.70 -30.26
N ALA A 249 -17.49 -8.11 -30.81
CA ALA A 249 -16.70 -9.21 -30.26
C ALA A 249 -16.06 -8.82 -28.91
N MET A 250 -15.52 -7.60 -28.80
CA MET A 250 -14.95 -7.09 -27.55
C MET A 250 -16.03 -6.91 -26.47
N ASP A 251 -17.18 -6.34 -26.81
CA ASP A 251 -18.32 -6.13 -25.91
C ASP A 251 -18.87 -7.47 -25.39
N ALA A 252 -18.96 -8.50 -26.24
CA ALA A 252 -19.35 -9.83 -25.81
C ALA A 252 -18.37 -10.42 -24.78
N LEU A 253 -17.07 -10.27 -25.01
CA LEU A 253 -16.03 -10.73 -24.09
C LEU A 253 -16.07 -9.96 -22.75
N LEU A 254 -16.08 -8.63 -22.80
CA LEU A 254 -16.12 -7.76 -21.62
C LEU A 254 -17.40 -7.95 -20.79
N ASN A 255 -18.54 -8.18 -21.44
CA ASN A 255 -19.78 -8.51 -20.73
C ASN A 255 -19.73 -9.87 -20.06
N ALA A 256 -19.13 -10.88 -20.69
CA ALA A 256 -18.92 -12.19 -20.06
C ALA A 256 -17.99 -12.09 -18.84
N VAL A 257 -16.90 -11.31 -18.95
CA VAL A 257 -16.01 -11.01 -17.82
C VAL A 257 -16.75 -10.29 -16.71
N ARG A 258 -17.54 -9.27 -17.04
CA ARG A 258 -18.36 -8.55 -16.05
C ARG A 258 -19.31 -9.47 -15.29
N GLN A 259 -20.00 -10.37 -16.00
CA GLN A 259 -20.88 -11.35 -15.35
C GLN A 259 -20.08 -12.28 -14.42
N THR A 260 -18.89 -12.71 -14.85
CA THR A 260 -17.97 -13.53 -14.06
C THR A 260 -17.49 -12.77 -12.81
N ARG A 261 -17.04 -11.51 -12.96
CA ARG A 261 -16.65 -10.64 -11.84
C ARG A 261 -17.80 -10.42 -10.85
N ASN A 262 -19.02 -10.21 -11.34
CA ASN A 262 -20.18 -10.09 -10.46
C ASN A 262 -20.46 -11.39 -9.69
N ALA A 263 -20.27 -12.55 -10.32
CA ALA A 263 -20.37 -13.83 -9.63
C ALA A 263 -19.33 -13.94 -8.51
N ILE A 264 -18.06 -13.60 -8.80
CA ILE A 264 -16.96 -13.57 -7.83
C ILE A 264 -17.26 -12.62 -6.67
N ALA A 265 -17.68 -11.39 -6.95
CA ALA A 265 -18.02 -10.37 -5.94
C ALA A 265 -19.20 -10.79 -5.04
N HIS A 266 -20.10 -11.63 -5.56
CA HIS A 266 -21.18 -12.25 -4.79
C HIS A 266 -20.79 -13.61 -4.19
N PHE A 267 -19.51 -13.94 -4.14
CA PHE A 267 -18.94 -15.19 -3.61
C PHE A 267 -19.53 -16.46 -4.27
N ARG A 268 -19.92 -16.38 -5.54
CA ARG A 268 -20.41 -17.51 -6.34
C ARG A 268 -19.26 -18.20 -7.04
N GLU A 269 -19.38 -19.51 -7.23
CA GLU A 269 -18.40 -20.29 -7.99
C GLU A 269 -18.46 -19.96 -9.48
N ILE A 270 -17.30 -19.93 -10.11
CA ILE A 270 -17.16 -19.75 -11.54
C ILE A 270 -16.74 -21.07 -12.19
N THR A 271 -17.25 -21.31 -13.39
CA THR A 271 -16.93 -22.50 -14.17
C THR A 271 -15.50 -22.42 -14.74
N PRO A 272 -14.86 -23.57 -15.07
CA PRO A 272 -13.57 -23.57 -15.75
C PRO A 272 -13.55 -22.77 -17.06
N GLN A 273 -14.69 -22.71 -17.77
CA GLN A 273 -14.83 -21.93 -18.99
C GLN A 273 -14.83 -20.42 -18.71
N GLN A 274 -15.54 -19.97 -17.66
CA GLN A 274 -15.53 -18.57 -17.22
C GLN A 274 -14.14 -18.14 -16.79
N ARG A 275 -13.40 -18.98 -16.06
CA ARG A 275 -12.01 -18.71 -15.68
C ARG A 275 -11.10 -18.57 -16.91
N LYS A 276 -11.22 -19.47 -17.88
CA LYS A 276 -10.46 -19.38 -19.15
C LYS A 276 -10.78 -18.10 -19.92
N GLN A 277 -12.05 -17.69 -19.97
CA GLN A 277 -12.46 -16.43 -20.60
C GLN A 277 -11.92 -15.21 -19.88
N LEU A 278 -11.94 -15.22 -18.54
CA LEU A 278 -11.39 -14.16 -17.70
C LEU A 278 -9.89 -13.98 -17.95
N LYS A 279 -9.14 -15.09 -17.88
CA LYS A 279 -7.70 -15.10 -18.18
C LYS A 279 -7.40 -14.62 -19.60
N TYR A 280 -8.10 -15.16 -20.59
CA TYR A 280 -7.94 -14.74 -21.99
C TYR A 280 -8.20 -13.24 -22.18
N CYS A 281 -9.21 -12.68 -21.52
CA CYS A 281 -9.49 -11.25 -21.60
C CYS A 281 -8.39 -10.41 -20.96
N SER A 282 -7.89 -10.81 -19.78
CA SER A 282 -6.76 -10.14 -19.13
C SER A 282 -5.52 -10.17 -20.02
N ASP A 283 -5.18 -11.33 -20.57
CA ASP A 283 -4.04 -11.49 -21.47
C ASP A 283 -4.22 -10.62 -22.73
N LEU A 284 -5.39 -10.67 -23.38
CA LEU A 284 -5.68 -9.91 -24.60
C LEU A 284 -5.52 -8.40 -24.38
N LEU A 285 -6.09 -7.85 -23.30
CA LEU A 285 -6.00 -6.43 -23.01
C LEU A 285 -4.55 -6.00 -22.71
N ASN A 286 -3.79 -6.82 -21.98
CA ASN A 286 -2.39 -6.55 -21.67
C ASN A 286 -1.49 -6.59 -22.92
N HIS A 287 -1.69 -7.54 -23.83
CA HIS A 287 -0.88 -7.66 -25.06
C HIS A 287 -1.08 -6.51 -26.04
N HIS A 288 -2.24 -5.85 -26.00
CA HIS A 288 -2.60 -4.76 -26.89
C HIS A 288 -2.53 -3.38 -26.21
N ARG A 289 -1.82 -3.30 -25.09
CA ARG A 289 -1.56 -2.03 -24.41
C ARG A 289 -0.59 -1.17 -25.24
N PRO A 290 -0.85 0.16 -25.39
CA PRO A 290 0.11 1.05 -26.03
C PRO A 290 1.45 1.04 -25.30
N SER A 291 2.55 0.98 -26.06
CA SER A 291 3.91 1.08 -25.51
C SER A 291 4.07 2.34 -24.67
N ILE A 292 4.85 2.22 -23.59
CA ILE A 292 5.20 3.39 -22.78
C ILE A 292 6.13 4.28 -23.62
N GLU A 293 5.72 5.53 -23.90
CA GLU A 293 6.61 6.51 -24.55
C GLU A 293 7.92 6.64 -23.78
N GLU A 294 9.05 6.51 -24.48
CA GLU A 294 10.39 6.68 -23.94
C GLU A 294 10.56 8.13 -23.47
N THR A 295 10.36 8.37 -22.18
CA THR A 295 11.06 9.46 -21.51
C THR A 295 12.39 8.87 -21.09
N GLU A 296 13.41 9.01 -21.95
CA GLU A 296 14.78 8.66 -21.57
C GLU A 296 15.10 9.42 -20.27
N PRO A 297 15.41 8.74 -19.16
CA PRO A 297 16.11 9.43 -18.09
C PRO A 297 17.41 9.97 -18.69
N GLU A 298 17.75 11.24 -18.45
CA GLU A 298 19.10 11.73 -18.75
C GLU A 298 20.09 10.75 -18.13
N SER A 299 20.72 9.93 -18.98
CA SER A 299 21.69 8.86 -18.70
C SER A 299 21.79 8.42 -17.23
N LEU A 300 21.34 7.19 -16.92
CA LEU A 300 21.69 6.50 -15.68
C LEU A 300 23.22 6.64 -15.45
N PRO A 301 23.68 7.32 -14.39
CA PRO A 301 25.11 7.45 -14.13
C PRO A 301 25.71 6.05 -14.03
N ASN A 302 26.75 5.78 -14.81
CA ASN A 302 27.49 4.52 -14.79
C ASN A 302 27.84 4.20 -13.33
N SER A 303 27.17 3.16 -12.81
CA SER A 303 27.08 2.73 -11.41
C SER A 303 26.21 3.60 -10.48
N ILE A 304 24.92 3.26 -10.46
CA ILE A 304 23.91 3.58 -9.42
C ILE A 304 24.49 3.35 -8.00
N GLY A 305 25.37 2.36 -7.85
CA GLY A 305 26.15 2.13 -6.64
C GLY A 305 27.04 3.31 -6.25
N GLN A 306 27.77 3.94 -7.18
CA GLN A 306 28.65 5.07 -6.86
C GLN A 306 27.87 6.32 -6.48
N THR A 307 26.73 6.62 -7.10
CA THR A 307 25.95 7.84 -6.76
C THR A 307 25.28 7.71 -5.40
N VAL A 308 24.73 6.52 -5.08
CA VAL A 308 24.19 6.23 -3.74
C VAL A 308 25.32 6.18 -2.70
N ILE A 309 26.47 5.59 -3.03
CA ILE A 309 27.67 5.60 -2.17
C ILE A 309 28.23 7.02 -2.00
N ASN A 310 28.28 7.84 -3.04
CA ASN A 310 28.79 9.21 -2.99
C ASN A 310 27.85 10.12 -2.20
N ASN A 311 26.53 9.93 -2.30
CA ASN A 311 25.54 10.65 -1.49
C ASN A 311 25.50 10.15 -0.03
N LEU A 312 25.84 8.87 0.21
CA LEU A 312 26.06 8.32 1.56
C LEU A 312 27.40 8.80 2.18
N LEU A 313 28.41 9.10 1.36
CA LEU A 313 29.74 9.54 1.78
C LEU A 313 29.86 11.07 1.85
N SER A 314 29.03 11.84 1.13
CA SER A 314 29.03 13.31 1.16
C SER A 314 28.57 13.89 2.51
N ASP A 315 27.88 13.09 3.31
CA ASP A 315 27.35 13.45 4.63
C ASP A 315 28.33 13.20 5.79
N LEU A 316 29.53 12.66 5.51
CA LEU A 316 30.55 12.43 6.52
C LEU A 316 31.64 13.50 6.44
N ASN A 317 32.00 14.09 7.58
CA ASN A 317 33.20 14.94 7.72
C ASN A 317 34.40 14.17 7.12
N PRO A 318 35.25 14.81 6.28
CA PRO A 318 36.51 14.23 5.80
C PRO A 318 37.32 13.52 6.91
N ASP A 319 37.33 14.07 8.13
CA ASP A 319 37.98 13.46 9.30
C ASP A 319 37.33 12.15 9.75
N THR A 320 36.01 12.00 9.57
CA THR A 320 35.25 10.79 9.91
C THR A 320 35.43 9.71 8.86
N ILE A 321 35.45 10.07 7.57
CA ILE A 321 35.80 9.15 6.47
C ILE A 321 37.21 8.60 6.68
N GLN A 322 38.14 9.45 7.11
CA GLN A 322 39.52 9.09 7.42
C GLN A 322 39.66 8.24 8.70
N LYS A 323 38.83 8.51 9.72
CA LYS A 323 38.78 7.74 10.98
C LYS A 323 38.26 6.31 10.81
N TYR A 324 37.34 6.08 9.87
CA TYR A 324 36.78 4.75 9.56
C TYR A 324 37.36 4.13 8.27
N TRP A 325 38.28 4.82 7.59
CA TRP A 325 38.97 4.30 6.41
C TRP A 325 39.73 3.01 6.72
N GLY A 326 40.18 2.81 7.96
CA GLY A 326 40.79 1.56 8.42
C GLY A 326 39.84 0.35 8.50
N LEU A 327 38.53 0.55 8.56
CA LEU A 327 37.53 -0.54 8.47
C LEU A 327 37.04 -0.72 7.03
N ILE A 328 36.96 0.37 6.26
CA ILE A 328 36.44 0.38 4.89
C ILE A 328 37.51 -0.07 3.88
N SER A 329 38.80 0.21 4.13
CA SER A 329 39.90 -0.30 3.31
C SER A 329 40.19 -1.80 3.54
N LYS A 330 39.36 -2.50 4.35
CA LYS A 330 39.41 -3.94 4.69
C LYS A 330 38.57 -4.85 3.82
N VAL A 331 38.30 -4.38 2.60
CA VAL A 331 37.92 -5.21 1.45
C VAL A 331 38.86 -4.86 0.29
N SER A 332 39.93 -5.61 0.03
CA SER A 332 40.54 -6.64 0.89
C SER A 332 41.97 -6.26 1.30
N HIS A 333 42.09 -5.13 1.98
CA HIS A 333 43.03 -4.89 3.09
C HIS A 333 44.57 -4.83 2.95
N GLN A 334 45.25 -4.87 1.80
CA GLN A 334 46.73 -4.93 1.89
C GLN A 334 47.60 -3.97 1.04
N THR A 335 47.06 -2.96 0.35
CA THR A 335 47.92 -2.11 -0.54
C THR A 335 47.88 -0.60 -0.25
N ILE A 336 46.92 -0.10 0.54
CA ILE A 336 46.71 1.36 0.71
C ILE A 336 47.62 1.99 1.77
N GLU A 337 48.19 1.19 2.69
CA GLU A 337 48.98 1.70 3.84
C GLU A 337 50.34 2.35 3.49
N ASN A 338 50.92 2.07 2.32
CA ASN A 338 52.29 2.54 2.04
C ASN A 338 52.37 3.95 1.39
N ALA A 339 51.23 4.55 1.01
CA ALA A 339 51.24 5.80 0.24
C ALA A 339 51.15 7.09 1.08
N PHE A 340 50.60 7.05 2.30
CA PHE A 340 50.25 8.28 3.04
C PHE A 340 51.25 8.70 4.14
N LYS A 341 52.53 8.34 3.97
CA LYS A 341 53.62 8.76 4.87
C LYS A 341 54.37 10.02 4.44
N ALA A 342 53.90 10.77 3.45
CA ALA A 342 54.56 11.99 3.03
C ALA A 342 53.61 13.17 2.94
N THR A 343 53.98 14.22 3.68
CA THR A 343 53.63 15.64 3.51
C THR A 343 52.23 16.11 3.91
N GLY A 344 52.21 17.09 4.82
CA GLY A 344 51.02 17.84 5.23
C GLY A 344 51.15 19.33 4.97
N SER A 345 50.23 20.06 5.62
CA SER A 345 50.18 21.50 5.95
C SER A 345 49.39 22.46 5.04
N GLN A 346 48.47 23.18 5.72
CA GLN A 346 47.93 24.55 5.54
C GLN A 346 47.08 24.86 4.28
N VAL A 347 45.92 25.52 4.38
CA VAL A 347 45.69 26.98 4.54
C VAL A 347 44.17 27.23 4.67
N ASN A 348 43.87 28.42 5.19
CA ASN A 348 42.68 28.97 5.82
C ASN A 348 41.71 29.70 4.85
N GLU A 349 40.47 29.90 5.34
CA GLU A 349 39.66 31.14 5.32
C GLU A 349 38.71 31.58 4.16
N GLN A 350 37.52 32.02 4.63
CA GLN A 350 36.55 33.03 4.15
C GLN A 350 35.64 32.65 2.96
N ILE A 351 34.31 32.83 3.00
CA ILE A 351 33.54 34.09 3.05
C ILE A 351 32.10 33.83 3.58
N GLY A 352 31.53 34.78 4.33
CA GLY A 352 30.17 34.76 4.87
C GLY A 352 29.08 35.47 4.02
N PHE A 353 27.95 35.75 4.69
CA PHE A 353 26.64 36.32 4.24
C PHE A 353 25.61 35.25 3.81
N SER A 354 24.35 35.20 4.25
CA SER A 354 23.48 36.12 5.02
C SER A 354 22.33 35.32 5.66
N ASN A 355 21.97 35.61 6.92
CA ASN A 355 20.94 34.92 7.69
C ASN A 355 19.50 35.18 7.19
N GLN A 356 18.98 34.29 6.35
CA GLN A 356 17.58 33.87 6.38
C GLN A 356 17.56 32.44 6.91
N ILE A 357 16.99 32.21 8.09
CA ILE A 357 16.79 30.85 8.60
C ILE A 357 15.62 30.28 7.80
N ASP A 358 15.93 29.63 6.69
CA ASP A 358 14.97 28.82 5.94
C ASP A 358 14.69 27.57 6.80
N PHE A 359 13.53 27.54 7.47
CA PHE A 359 13.12 26.38 8.26
C PHE A 359 12.89 25.22 7.28
N ASN A 360 13.84 24.29 7.17
CA ASN A 360 13.70 23.07 6.40
C ASN A 360 13.91 21.87 7.34
N PRO A 361 12.85 21.28 7.90
CA PRO A 361 13.01 20.08 8.72
C PRO A 361 13.49 18.96 7.80
N GLU A 362 14.72 18.49 8.01
CA GLU A 362 15.28 17.39 7.22
C GLU A 362 14.39 16.14 7.37
N ASP A 363 14.08 15.49 6.25
CA ASP A 363 13.26 14.28 6.22
C ASP A 363 13.80 13.20 7.16
N GLU A 364 12.89 12.41 7.77
CA GLU A 364 13.29 11.19 8.48
C GLU A 364 14.15 10.33 7.55
N GLU A 365 15.40 10.04 7.93
CA GLU A 365 16.31 9.22 7.13
C GLU A 365 15.60 7.95 6.64
N ILE A 366 15.60 7.73 5.33
CA ILE A 366 15.19 6.43 4.80
C ILE A 366 16.28 5.45 5.19
N SER A 367 16.02 4.62 6.19
CA SER A 367 16.84 3.45 6.38
C SER A 367 16.64 2.56 5.15
N SER A 368 17.67 2.45 4.30
CA SER A 368 17.69 1.54 3.16
C SER A 368 17.53 0.06 3.56
N THR A 369 17.52 -0.23 4.87
CA THR A 369 17.42 -1.57 5.44
C THR A 369 16.04 -1.90 6.05
N GLU A 370 15.09 -0.95 6.07
CA GLU A 370 13.74 -1.20 6.64
C GLU A 370 12.85 -2.07 5.75
N SER A 371 13.05 -2.03 4.43
CA SER A 371 12.30 -2.82 3.46
C SER A 371 13.17 -3.08 2.24
N ARG A 372 12.96 -4.24 1.60
CA ARG A 372 13.59 -4.60 0.32
C ARG A 372 13.39 -3.51 -0.76
N TYR A 373 12.29 -2.76 -0.69
CA TYR A 373 11.94 -1.73 -1.67
C TYR A 373 12.26 -0.30 -1.21
N ALA A 374 12.82 -0.12 0.00
CA ALA A 374 13.21 1.19 0.51
C ALA A 374 14.23 1.92 -0.39
N PRO A 375 15.22 1.24 -1.02
CA PRO A 375 16.13 1.90 -1.96
C PRO A 375 15.42 2.56 -3.15
N LEU A 376 14.34 1.96 -3.65
CA LEU A 376 13.54 2.53 -4.74
C LEU A 376 12.87 3.83 -4.32
N ALA A 377 12.33 3.89 -3.09
CA ALA A 377 11.76 5.12 -2.54
C ALA A 377 12.81 6.24 -2.40
N VAL A 378 14.02 5.91 -1.90
CA VAL A 378 15.14 6.87 -1.83
C VAL A 378 15.45 7.44 -3.21
N TRP A 379 15.59 6.54 -4.18
CA TRP A 379 15.96 6.91 -5.53
C TRP A 379 14.91 7.81 -6.18
N LEU A 380 13.62 7.47 -6.05
CA LEU A 380 12.51 8.27 -6.54
C LEU A 380 12.46 9.65 -5.87
N GLN A 381 12.72 9.72 -4.56
CA GLN A 381 12.75 11.00 -3.83
C GLN A 381 13.91 11.90 -4.28
N SER A 382 15.05 11.31 -4.67
CA SER A 382 16.25 12.03 -5.11
C SER A 382 16.15 12.64 -6.51
N GLN A 383 15.08 12.35 -7.27
CA GLN A 383 14.87 12.96 -8.58
C GLN A 383 14.61 14.46 -8.46
N ASP A 384 15.05 15.23 -9.45
CA ASP A 384 14.86 16.68 -9.49
C ASP A 384 13.40 17.10 -9.34
N GLN A 385 13.17 18.29 -8.79
CA GLN A 385 11.83 18.81 -8.51
C GLN A 385 11.01 19.02 -9.78
N ASP A 386 11.67 19.31 -10.90
CA ASP A 386 11.04 19.49 -12.21
C ASP A 386 10.69 18.16 -12.90
N THR A 387 11.24 17.04 -12.42
CA THR A 387 10.95 15.70 -12.95
C THR A 387 9.64 15.18 -12.40
N SER A 388 8.57 15.29 -13.18
CA SER A 388 7.22 14.83 -12.79
C SER A 388 6.95 13.35 -13.08
N LYS A 389 7.76 12.72 -13.96
CA LYS A 389 7.64 11.31 -14.38
C LYS A 389 9.00 10.67 -14.61
N VAL A 390 9.07 9.37 -14.32
CA VAL A 390 10.23 8.52 -14.61
C VAL A 390 9.75 7.17 -15.13
N SER A 391 10.36 6.69 -16.21
CA SER A 391 10.18 5.33 -16.72
C SER A 391 11.37 4.47 -16.33
N LEU A 392 11.12 3.32 -15.69
CA LEU A 392 12.14 2.35 -15.28
C LEU A 392 11.82 0.97 -15.85
N THR A 393 12.83 0.26 -16.32
CA THR A 393 12.70 -1.18 -16.57
C THR A 393 12.69 -1.95 -15.25
N PHE A 394 12.17 -3.17 -15.27
CA PHE A 394 12.22 -4.07 -14.12
C PHE A 394 13.67 -4.35 -13.72
N GLN A 395 14.58 -4.41 -14.70
CA GLN A 395 16.02 -4.53 -14.45
C GLN A 395 16.59 -3.29 -13.75
N ASP A 396 16.18 -2.07 -14.14
CA ASP A 396 16.60 -0.83 -13.46
C ASP A 396 16.13 -0.84 -12.00
N ILE A 397 14.89 -1.30 -11.77
CA ILE A 397 14.32 -1.41 -10.42
C ILE A 397 15.11 -2.45 -9.60
N GLU A 398 15.43 -3.60 -10.18
CA GLU A 398 16.26 -4.65 -9.54
C GLU A 398 17.66 -4.12 -9.19
N GLN A 399 18.26 -3.30 -10.05
CA GLN A 399 19.53 -2.64 -9.77
C GLN A 399 19.40 -1.60 -8.65
N ILE A 400 18.29 -0.85 -8.59
CA ILE A 400 18.07 0.13 -7.52
C ILE A 400 17.86 -0.58 -6.17
N ILE A 401 17.08 -1.65 -6.13
CA ILE A 401 16.81 -2.41 -4.89
C ILE A 401 17.93 -3.40 -4.53
N GLN A 402 18.88 -3.63 -5.44
CA GLN A 402 19.97 -4.62 -5.32
C GLN A 402 19.48 -6.05 -5.08
N ASP A 403 18.35 -6.41 -5.71
CA ASP A 403 17.68 -7.70 -5.52
C ASP A 403 16.70 -8.00 -6.67
N GLU A 404 16.29 -9.26 -6.85
CA GLU A 404 15.39 -9.68 -7.93
C GLU A 404 13.91 -9.40 -7.61
N LEU A 405 13.15 -8.88 -8.58
CA LEU A 405 11.71 -8.73 -8.45
C LEU A 405 11.04 -10.11 -8.39
N PRO A 406 10.05 -10.31 -7.49
CA PRO A 406 9.38 -11.60 -7.37
C PRO A 406 8.63 -11.94 -8.67
N PRO A 407 8.37 -13.24 -8.96
CA PRO A 407 7.61 -13.65 -10.15
C PRO A 407 6.25 -12.94 -10.28
N SER A 408 5.61 -12.63 -9.15
CA SER A 408 4.35 -11.89 -9.11
C SER A 408 4.45 -10.48 -9.71
N ALA A 409 5.58 -9.78 -9.59
CA ALA A 409 5.79 -8.48 -10.23
C ALA A 409 5.82 -8.57 -11.76
N ARG A 410 6.20 -9.75 -12.30
CA ARG A 410 6.29 -10.07 -13.74
C ARG A 410 5.04 -10.78 -14.27
N GLN A 411 4.15 -11.24 -13.40
CA GLN A 411 2.97 -12.03 -13.77
C GLN A 411 1.66 -11.29 -13.49
N HIS A 412 1.64 -10.40 -12.48
CA HIS A 412 0.42 -9.79 -11.98
C HIS A 412 0.55 -8.27 -11.92
N ARG A 413 -0.31 -7.56 -12.65
CA ARG A 413 -0.33 -6.10 -12.68
C ARG A 413 -0.67 -5.52 -11.31
N ASN A 414 -1.56 -6.17 -10.57
CA ASN A 414 -1.94 -5.75 -9.21
C ASN A 414 -0.77 -5.66 -8.23
N TRP A 415 0.34 -6.36 -8.49
CA TRP A 415 1.55 -6.18 -7.68
C TRP A 415 2.08 -4.73 -7.72
N TRP A 416 1.85 -4.02 -8.82
CA TRP A 416 2.20 -2.61 -9.03
C TRP A 416 1.06 -1.64 -8.64
N ALA A 417 -0.03 -2.14 -8.06
CA ALA A 417 -1.14 -1.29 -7.63
C ALA A 417 -0.68 -0.33 -6.53
N ASN A 418 -1.20 0.89 -6.56
CA ASN A 418 -0.90 1.94 -5.59
C ASN A 418 -1.73 1.76 -4.30
N ASP A 419 -1.61 0.60 -3.66
CA ASP A 419 -2.27 0.31 -2.38
C ASP A 419 -1.32 0.64 -1.22
N ALA A 420 -1.68 1.62 -0.39
CA ALA A 420 -0.87 2.04 0.75
C ALA A 420 -1.00 1.12 1.99
N VAL A 421 -1.94 0.16 1.97
CA VAL A 421 -2.32 -0.66 3.14
C VAL A 421 -1.93 -2.13 2.94
N SER A 422 -2.16 -2.68 1.76
CA SER A 422 -2.04 -4.13 1.53
C SER A 422 -0.67 -4.58 1.01
N HIS A 423 0.16 -3.64 0.55
CA HIS A 423 1.35 -3.94 -0.23
C HIS A 423 2.55 -3.12 0.26
N THR A 424 3.52 -3.82 0.86
CA THR A 424 4.74 -3.23 1.45
C THR A 424 5.55 -2.47 0.41
N GLN A 425 5.57 -2.94 -0.84
CA GLN A 425 6.27 -2.30 -1.95
C GLN A 425 5.65 -0.95 -2.31
N SER A 426 4.33 -0.89 -2.47
CA SER A 426 3.65 0.32 -2.91
C SER A 426 3.60 1.40 -1.86
N GLN A 427 3.58 1.00 -0.58
CA GLN A 427 3.81 1.93 0.51
C GLN A 427 5.12 2.71 0.34
N GLN A 428 6.21 2.10 -0.14
CA GLN A 428 7.51 2.76 -0.26
C GLN A 428 7.46 3.95 -1.25
N TRP A 429 7.02 3.72 -2.49
CA TRP A 429 6.98 4.79 -3.48
C TRP A 429 5.86 5.81 -3.19
N LEU A 430 4.72 5.37 -2.64
CA LEU A 430 3.64 6.29 -2.22
C LEU A 430 4.07 7.22 -1.09
N GLU A 431 4.82 6.72 -0.11
CA GLU A 431 5.41 7.54 0.94
C GLU A 431 6.47 8.50 0.39
N ALA A 432 7.21 8.11 -0.65
CA ALA A 432 8.14 8.99 -1.35
C ALA A 432 7.45 10.07 -2.22
N GLY A 433 6.11 10.09 -2.28
CA GLY A 433 5.36 11.05 -3.10
C GLY A 433 5.21 10.66 -4.56
N TRP A 434 5.46 9.39 -4.89
CA TRP A 434 5.37 8.83 -6.24
C TRP A 434 4.29 7.76 -6.31
N ARG A 435 3.71 7.58 -7.49
CA ARG A 435 2.77 6.49 -7.77
C ARG A 435 3.16 5.81 -9.07
N VAL A 436 2.84 4.53 -9.21
CA VAL A 436 2.92 3.86 -10.51
C VAL A 436 1.75 4.37 -11.35
N SER A 437 2.06 5.14 -12.40
CA SER A 437 1.08 5.69 -13.35
C SER A 437 0.81 4.77 -14.54
N ASN A 438 1.77 3.92 -14.87
CA ASN A 438 1.66 2.96 -15.96
C ASN A 438 2.61 1.79 -15.66
N VAL A 439 2.23 0.58 -16.03
CA VAL A 439 3.13 -0.58 -16.01
C VAL A 439 2.84 -1.47 -17.20
N ASN A 440 3.86 -1.82 -17.95
CA ASN A 440 3.78 -2.74 -19.05
C ASN A 440 4.55 -4.02 -18.68
N ILE A 441 3.80 -5.10 -18.47
CA ILE A 441 4.37 -6.40 -18.07
C ILE A 441 5.15 -7.03 -19.23
N SER A 442 4.72 -6.86 -20.49
CA SER A 442 5.39 -7.45 -21.65
C SER A 442 6.69 -6.73 -22.00
N GLU A 443 6.74 -5.42 -21.78
CA GLU A 443 7.95 -4.60 -21.92
C GLU A 443 8.80 -4.57 -20.65
N GLU A 444 8.33 -5.19 -19.56
CA GLU A 444 8.96 -5.17 -18.24
C GLU A 444 9.33 -3.75 -17.79
N ARG A 445 8.37 -2.83 -17.87
CA ARG A 445 8.57 -1.41 -17.55
C ARG A 445 7.49 -0.86 -16.64
N ALA A 446 7.87 -0.01 -15.70
CA ALA A 446 6.96 0.75 -14.85
C ALA A 446 7.27 2.25 -14.93
N VAL A 447 6.22 3.06 -15.03
CA VAL A 447 6.30 4.53 -15.04
C VAL A 447 5.81 5.06 -13.71
N PHE A 448 6.70 5.72 -12.99
CA PHE A 448 6.39 6.45 -11.78
C PHE A 448 6.06 7.89 -12.11
N SER A 449 5.02 8.44 -11.50
CA SER A 449 4.70 9.87 -11.56
C SER A 449 4.61 10.45 -10.17
N ARG A 450 5.01 11.72 -10.04
CA ARG A 450 4.76 12.48 -8.82
C ARG A 450 3.26 12.62 -8.61
N ILE A 451 2.85 12.54 -7.34
CA ILE A 451 1.45 12.72 -6.96
C ILE A 451 1.17 14.23 -6.89
N ASN A 452 0.85 14.84 -8.03
CA ASN A 452 0.60 16.30 -8.13
C ASN A 452 -0.64 16.74 -7.33
N ASP A 453 -1.64 15.86 -7.14
CA ASP A 453 -2.84 16.16 -6.32
C ASP A 453 -2.48 16.42 -4.84
N ARG A 454 -1.40 15.80 -4.34
CA ARG A 454 -0.97 16.01 -2.95
C ARG A 454 -0.45 17.41 -2.70
N GLN A 455 0.20 18.04 -3.68
CA GLN A 455 0.70 19.41 -3.53
C GLN A 455 -0.47 20.37 -3.28
N THR A 456 -1.56 20.25 -4.05
CA THR A 456 -2.79 21.03 -3.84
C THR A 456 -3.39 20.75 -2.46
N VAL A 457 -3.50 19.48 -2.06
CA VAL A 457 -4.05 19.14 -0.73
C VAL A 457 -3.15 19.64 0.42
N TYR A 458 -1.83 19.62 0.27
CA TYR A 458 -0.91 20.21 1.26
C TYR A 458 -1.06 21.73 1.33
N ILE A 459 -1.16 22.41 0.19
CA ILE A 459 -1.41 23.85 0.12
C ILE A 459 -2.71 24.19 0.85
N ASP A 460 -3.80 23.49 0.53
CA ASP A 460 -5.11 23.72 1.13
C ASP A 460 -5.12 23.43 2.64
N PHE A 461 -4.50 22.33 3.04
CA PHE A 461 -4.38 21.94 4.44
C PHE A 461 -3.63 22.99 5.25
N PHE A 462 -2.44 23.42 4.79
CA PHE A 462 -1.61 24.37 5.52
C PHE A 462 -2.14 25.81 5.45
N ASN A 463 -2.77 26.22 4.35
CA ASN A 463 -3.47 27.51 4.28
C ASN A 463 -4.60 27.58 5.32
N THR A 464 -5.41 26.52 5.40
CA THR A 464 -6.52 26.45 6.36
C THR A 464 -5.99 26.40 7.79
N LEU A 465 -4.95 25.60 8.04
CA LEU A 465 -4.28 25.55 9.34
C LEU A 465 -3.76 26.93 9.75
N GLN A 466 -3.08 27.63 8.84
CA GLN A 466 -2.51 28.96 9.10
C GLN A 466 -3.58 29.96 9.57
N LEU A 467 -4.77 29.95 8.95
CA LEU A 467 -5.89 30.79 9.38
C LEU A 467 -6.32 30.46 10.81
N LYS A 468 -6.50 29.17 11.12
CA LYS A 468 -6.87 28.70 12.47
C LYS A 468 -5.81 29.05 13.52
N LEU A 469 -4.53 28.92 13.19
CA LEU A 469 -3.44 29.22 14.12
C LEU A 469 -3.41 30.72 14.48
N LYS A 470 -3.76 31.63 13.55
CA LYS A 470 -3.82 33.08 13.80
C LYS A 470 -4.94 33.47 14.79
N GLU A 471 -5.94 32.62 14.98
CA GLU A 471 -7.06 32.87 15.89
C GLU A 471 -6.78 32.43 17.35
N ILE A 472 -5.65 31.75 17.59
CA ILE A 472 -5.26 31.29 18.92
C ILE A 472 -5.03 32.50 19.84
N LYS A 473 -5.77 32.55 20.95
CA LYS A 473 -5.61 33.59 21.98
C LYS A 473 -4.29 33.39 22.73
N ASN A 474 -3.63 34.51 23.07
CA ASN A 474 -2.36 34.56 23.82
C ASN A 474 -1.13 34.00 23.07
N LEU A 475 -1.24 33.79 21.76
CA LEU A 475 -0.15 33.38 20.88
C LEU A 475 -0.12 34.30 19.65
N SER A 476 1.07 34.69 19.20
CA SER A 476 1.26 35.51 18.01
C SER A 476 2.18 34.80 17.03
N ILE A 477 1.67 34.58 15.81
CA ILE A 477 2.48 34.07 14.70
C ILE A 477 3.10 35.26 14.00
N VAL A 478 4.42 35.40 14.11
CA VAL A 478 5.16 36.55 13.58
C VAL A 478 5.70 36.30 12.17
N ASN A 479 5.96 35.04 11.82
CA ASN A 479 6.40 34.61 10.51
C ASN A 479 5.90 33.20 10.19
N PHE A 480 5.87 32.83 8.91
CA PHE A 480 5.53 31.48 8.46
C PHE A 480 6.25 31.16 7.16
N ALA A 481 6.62 29.89 6.98
CA ALA A 481 7.10 29.40 5.70
C ALA A 481 5.96 29.43 4.67
N ASN A 482 6.25 29.73 3.41
CA ASN A 482 5.21 29.74 2.38
C ASN A 482 4.77 28.28 2.07
N PRO A 483 3.46 27.94 2.09
CA PRO A 483 2.98 26.61 1.69
C PRO A 483 3.25 26.36 0.20
N GLN A 484 4.39 25.78 -0.13
CA GLN A 484 4.77 25.44 -1.52
C GLN A 484 4.40 23.99 -1.89
N GLY A 485 3.31 23.45 -1.35
CA GLY A 485 2.91 22.05 -1.58
C GLY A 485 3.84 21.01 -0.98
N ARG A 486 4.70 21.42 -0.04
CA ARG A 486 5.60 20.54 0.73
C ARG A 486 4.79 19.80 1.80
N HIS A 487 5.28 18.65 2.25
CA HIS A 487 4.71 17.87 3.35
C HIS A 487 4.97 18.48 4.73
N TRP A 488 5.64 19.63 4.79
CA TRP A 488 5.91 20.38 6.01
C TRP A 488 5.57 21.87 5.87
N PHE A 489 5.33 22.50 7.01
CA PHE A 489 5.02 23.91 7.17
C PHE A 489 5.66 24.40 8.47
N GLY A 490 6.23 25.59 8.48
CA GLY A 490 6.88 26.18 9.66
C GLY A 490 6.21 27.47 10.06
N VAL A 491 6.06 27.72 11.36
CA VAL A 491 5.61 29.00 11.91
C VAL A 491 6.58 29.48 12.98
N GLU A 492 6.77 30.79 13.03
CA GLU A 492 7.49 31.44 14.10
C GLU A 492 6.48 31.99 15.12
N VAL A 493 6.56 31.46 16.33
CA VAL A 493 5.64 31.75 17.43
C VAL A 493 6.28 32.67 18.45
N LYS A 494 5.51 33.64 18.95
CA LYS A 494 5.86 34.52 20.05
C LYS A 494 4.65 34.72 20.97
N THR A 495 4.87 35.04 22.25
CA THR A 495 3.81 35.45 23.18
C THR A 495 4.15 36.80 23.82
N PRO A 496 3.17 37.53 24.38
CA PRO A 496 3.45 38.76 25.13
C PRO A 496 4.27 38.49 26.41
N GLU A 497 4.12 37.31 26.99
CA GLU A 497 4.76 36.89 28.25
C GLU A 497 6.23 36.45 28.05
N HIS A 498 6.58 35.98 26.84
CA HIS A 498 7.94 35.56 26.51
C HIS A 498 8.48 36.37 25.31
N PRO A 499 9.57 37.14 25.48
CA PRO A 499 10.04 38.05 24.44
C PRO A 499 10.67 37.35 23.21
N PHE A 500 10.96 36.05 23.32
CA PHE A 500 11.70 35.27 22.34
C PHE A 500 10.77 34.54 21.38
N SER A 501 11.11 34.56 20.09
CA SER A 501 10.40 33.79 19.08
C SER A 501 10.97 32.37 18.94
N THR A 502 10.09 31.40 18.71
CA THR A 502 10.46 29.99 18.49
C THR A 502 9.84 29.48 17.20
N TRP A 503 10.66 28.88 16.35
CA TRP A 503 10.19 28.17 15.16
C TRP A 503 9.62 26.82 15.53
N ILE A 504 8.40 26.56 15.07
CA ILE A 504 7.67 25.30 15.24
C ILE A 504 7.30 24.77 13.86
N GLY A 505 7.64 23.51 13.61
CA GLY A 505 7.32 22.77 12.40
C GLY A 505 6.08 21.92 12.55
N PHE A 506 5.37 21.79 11.45
CA PHE A 506 4.30 20.82 11.23
C PHE A 506 4.72 19.97 10.05
N SER A 507 4.68 18.65 10.15
CA SER A 507 5.01 17.79 9.03
C SER A 507 4.17 16.52 9.00
N PHE A 508 3.81 16.07 7.81
CA PHE A 508 3.33 14.71 7.62
C PHE A 508 4.57 13.81 7.54
N ALA A 509 4.89 13.19 8.66
CA ALA A 509 6.01 12.27 8.83
C ALA A 509 5.63 10.83 8.40
N ARG A 510 6.63 9.97 8.27
CA ARG A 510 6.45 8.60 7.77
C ARG A 510 5.58 7.75 8.70
N ARG A 511 5.12 6.62 8.16
CA ARG A 511 4.23 5.67 8.85
C ARG A 511 2.90 6.31 9.25
N SER A 512 2.36 7.15 8.38
CA SER A 512 1.12 7.91 8.61
C SER A 512 1.15 8.67 9.93
N ARG A 513 2.13 9.55 10.12
CA ARG A 513 2.22 10.40 11.33
C ARG A 513 2.06 11.87 10.97
N LEU A 514 1.34 12.61 11.81
CA LEU A 514 1.34 14.06 11.79
C LEU A 514 2.19 14.53 12.96
N ARG A 515 3.22 15.30 12.64
CA ARG A 515 4.24 15.74 13.56
C ARG A 515 4.12 17.23 13.84
N LEU A 516 4.23 17.57 15.12
CA LEU A 516 4.45 18.92 15.62
C LEU A 516 5.83 18.95 16.28
N GLU A 517 6.75 19.78 15.79
CA GLU A 517 8.16 19.68 16.16
C GLU A 517 8.84 21.02 16.40
N THR A 518 9.88 21.00 17.22
CA THR A 518 10.88 22.07 17.31
C THR A 518 12.19 21.52 16.78
N TYR A 519 12.66 22.10 15.66
CA TYR A 519 13.94 21.75 15.06
C TYR A 519 15.03 22.72 15.54
N ILE A 520 16.08 22.17 16.14
CA ILE A 520 17.21 22.90 16.70
C ILE A 520 18.29 22.98 15.63
N GLU A 521 18.40 24.15 14.99
CA GLU A 521 19.41 24.42 13.98
C GLU A 521 19.95 25.84 14.13
N THR A 522 21.25 25.95 14.44
CA THR A 522 21.99 27.20 14.64
C THR A 522 23.13 27.37 13.65
N GLY A 523 23.29 26.42 12.71
CA GLY A 523 24.42 26.35 11.79
C GLY A 523 25.63 25.59 12.35
N ASP A 524 25.69 25.31 13.65
CA ASP A 524 26.76 24.56 14.32
C ASP A 524 26.22 23.27 14.96
N ARG A 525 26.78 22.12 14.54
CA ARG A 525 26.33 20.80 15.00
C ARG A 525 26.53 20.60 16.50
N GLU A 526 27.70 20.92 17.04
CA GLU A 526 28.01 20.67 18.45
C GLU A 526 27.23 21.62 19.35
N HIS A 527 26.99 22.85 18.90
CA HIS A 527 26.09 23.79 19.57
C HIS A 527 24.65 23.28 19.58
N ASN A 528 24.13 22.78 18.45
CA ASN A 528 22.81 22.16 18.38
C ASN A 528 22.68 20.97 19.35
N LYS A 529 23.70 20.12 19.45
CA LYS A 529 23.69 18.96 20.36
C LYS A 529 23.73 19.38 21.82
N ARG A 530 24.52 20.40 22.18
CA ARG A 530 24.56 20.96 23.54
C ARG A 530 23.20 21.52 23.95
N ILE A 531 22.53 22.26 23.06
CA ILE A 531 21.15 22.74 23.29
C ILE A 531 20.21 21.55 23.52
N PHE A 532 20.28 20.53 22.66
CA PHE A 532 19.46 19.33 22.80
C PHE A 532 19.72 18.60 24.13
N ASP A 533 20.98 18.39 24.51
CA ASP A 533 21.35 17.67 25.72
C ASP A 533 20.87 18.41 26.98
N GLN A 534 20.91 19.74 26.98
CA GLN A 534 20.37 20.58 28.06
C GLN A 534 18.84 20.52 28.16
N LEU A 535 18.14 20.43 27.03
CA LEU A 535 16.69 20.22 27.00
C LEU A 535 16.32 18.80 27.43
N PHE A 536 17.08 17.79 26.98
CA PHE A 536 16.87 16.39 27.32
C PHE A 536 17.07 16.12 28.81
N ALA A 537 18.00 16.83 29.46
CA ALA A 537 18.15 16.79 30.91
C ALA A 537 16.89 17.26 31.68
N GLN A 538 16.02 18.04 31.03
CA GLN A 538 14.74 18.52 31.58
C GLN A 538 13.53 17.76 31.01
N LYS A 539 13.76 16.62 30.32
CA LYS A 539 12.73 15.84 29.62
C LYS A 539 11.49 15.59 30.49
N GLU A 540 11.67 15.05 31.68
CA GLU A 540 10.56 14.67 32.57
C GLU A 540 9.69 15.87 32.93
N LYS A 541 10.32 17.03 33.16
CA LYS A 541 9.61 18.27 33.46
C LYS A 541 8.87 18.80 32.23
N ILE A 542 9.50 18.76 31.05
CA ILE A 542 8.91 19.21 29.79
C ILE A 542 7.70 18.35 29.42
N GLU A 543 7.81 17.02 29.49
CA GLU A 543 6.71 16.10 29.20
C GLU A 543 5.58 16.22 30.25
N SER A 544 5.92 16.49 31.51
CA SER A 544 4.93 16.78 32.55
C SER A 544 4.19 18.11 32.33
N ASP A 545 4.89 19.16 31.90
CA ASP A 545 4.28 20.47 31.60
C ASP A 545 3.39 20.40 30.35
N LEU A 546 3.78 19.57 29.37
CA LEU A 546 3.01 19.31 28.15
C LEU A 546 1.79 18.40 28.39
N GLY A 547 1.91 17.45 29.31
CA GLY A 547 0.89 16.44 29.63
C GLY A 547 0.89 15.21 28.69
N CYS A 548 1.91 15.06 27.83
CA CYS A 548 2.09 13.89 26.97
C CYS A 548 3.58 13.63 26.66
N PRO A 549 3.96 12.40 26.29
CA PRO A 549 5.35 12.07 25.97
C PRO A 549 5.80 12.71 24.65
N LEU A 550 7.09 13.01 24.55
CA LEU A 550 7.73 13.54 23.36
C LEU A 550 8.72 12.54 22.77
N THR A 551 8.95 12.67 21.46
CA THR A 551 10.04 12.01 20.76
C THR A 551 11.26 12.92 20.77
N TRP A 552 12.39 12.38 21.22
CA TRP A 552 13.65 13.11 21.41
C TRP A 552 14.71 12.55 20.47
N GLU A 553 14.97 13.26 19.38
CA GLU A 553 15.88 12.84 18.32
C GLU A 553 17.13 13.74 18.31
N ARG A 554 18.21 13.27 18.94
CA ARG A 554 19.49 13.99 18.92
C ARG A 554 20.08 14.11 17.51
N LEU A 555 19.73 13.21 16.59
CA LEU A 555 20.21 13.12 15.21
C LEU A 555 21.74 13.21 15.11
N ASN A 556 22.46 12.29 15.77
CA ASN A 556 23.91 12.36 15.95
C ASN A 556 24.73 12.51 14.65
N LEU A 557 24.21 11.98 13.54
CA LEU A 557 24.84 12.05 12.23
C LEU A 557 24.51 13.34 11.46
N LYS A 558 23.48 14.08 11.87
CA LYS A 558 23.03 15.33 11.23
C LYS A 558 23.43 16.57 12.04
N ARG A 559 23.36 17.74 11.40
CA ARG A 559 23.68 19.03 12.01
C ARG A 559 22.65 19.42 13.07
N GLY A 560 21.37 19.39 12.73
CA GLY A 560 20.28 19.77 13.63
C GLY A 560 19.92 18.69 14.65
N ALA A 561 19.02 19.01 15.57
CA ALA A 561 18.39 18.05 16.49
C ALA A 561 16.87 18.31 16.56
N ARG A 562 16.07 17.32 16.93
CA ARG A 562 14.61 17.40 16.85
C ARG A 562 13.95 16.96 18.15
N ILE A 563 12.94 17.73 18.56
CA ILE A 563 11.99 17.35 19.61
C ILE A 563 10.60 17.40 18.98
N ALA A 564 9.88 16.28 19.01
CA ALA A 564 8.66 16.11 18.24
C ALA A 564 7.53 15.49 19.07
N LEU A 565 6.30 15.90 18.74
CA LEU A 565 5.06 15.28 19.19
C LEU A 565 4.36 14.69 17.97
N ASP A 566 4.13 13.37 17.98
CA ASP A 566 3.54 12.65 16.86
C ASP A 566 2.09 12.24 17.14
N ARG A 567 1.20 12.46 16.17
CA ARG A 567 -0.12 11.84 16.08
C ARG A 567 -0.08 10.71 15.04
N SER A 568 -0.38 9.49 15.47
CA SER A 568 -0.43 8.32 14.57
C SER A 568 -1.65 8.32 13.65
N ASN A 569 -1.65 7.47 12.63
CA ASN A 569 -2.74 7.29 11.65
C ASN A 569 -3.19 8.60 10.96
N SER A 570 -2.25 9.48 10.67
CA SER A 570 -2.50 10.77 10.02
C SER A 570 -1.82 10.81 8.66
N SER A 571 -2.62 10.79 7.60
CA SER A 571 -2.19 10.93 6.21
C SER A 571 -2.85 12.14 5.57
N ILE A 572 -2.13 12.84 4.68
CA ILE A 572 -2.69 13.94 3.88
C ILE A 572 -3.81 13.47 2.94
N THR A 573 -3.84 12.17 2.61
CA THR A 573 -4.86 11.55 1.76
C THR A 573 -6.09 11.08 2.53
N ALA A 574 -6.23 11.47 3.81
CA ALA A 574 -7.40 11.14 4.61
C ALA A 574 -8.64 11.92 4.15
N SER A 575 -9.82 11.52 4.64
CA SER A 575 -11.06 12.23 4.33
C SER A 575 -11.02 13.69 4.83
N PRO A 576 -11.81 14.60 4.22
CA PRO A 576 -11.87 16.00 4.68
C PRO A 576 -12.18 16.15 6.18
N GLU A 577 -13.03 15.28 6.73
CA GLU A 577 -13.36 15.26 8.16
C GLU A 577 -12.14 14.91 9.03
N GLU A 578 -11.32 13.94 8.60
CA GLU A 578 -10.11 13.56 9.32
C GLU A 578 -9.01 14.62 9.23
N LEU A 579 -8.88 15.29 8.08
CA LEU A 579 -7.99 16.45 7.92
C LEU A 579 -8.41 17.61 8.83
N GLU A 580 -9.71 17.84 9.02
CA GLU A 580 -10.20 18.86 9.96
C GLU A 580 -9.84 18.51 11.41
N LYS A 581 -9.99 17.23 11.81
CA LYS A 581 -9.55 16.73 13.13
C LYS A 581 -8.04 16.87 13.33
N MET A 582 -7.23 16.65 12.28
CA MET A 582 -5.78 16.88 12.28
C MET A 582 -5.45 18.35 12.58
N GLN A 583 -6.11 19.28 11.90
CA GLN A 583 -5.90 20.71 12.14
C GLN A 583 -6.33 21.12 13.56
N ALA A 584 -7.47 20.62 14.04
CA ALA A 584 -7.94 20.91 15.40
C ALA A 584 -6.93 20.44 16.46
N TRP A 585 -6.36 19.25 16.27
CA TRP A 585 -5.31 18.73 17.14
C TRP A 585 -4.05 19.60 17.13
N LEU A 586 -3.60 20.07 15.96
CA LEU A 586 -2.45 20.99 15.85
C LEU A 586 -2.70 22.33 16.55
N VAL A 587 -3.90 22.90 16.38
CA VAL A 587 -4.31 24.15 17.03
C VAL A 587 -4.35 24.00 18.56
N GLU A 588 -4.79 22.85 19.06
CA GLU A 588 -4.80 22.55 20.50
C GLU A 588 -3.39 22.35 21.07
N MET A 589 -2.53 21.61 20.36
CA MET A 589 -1.22 21.21 20.88
C MET A 589 -0.13 22.25 20.72
N LEU A 590 -0.22 23.14 19.71
CA LEU A 590 0.79 24.17 19.45
C LEU A 590 1.09 25.04 20.69
N PRO A 591 0.09 25.64 21.38
CA PRO A 591 0.36 26.47 22.55
C PRO A 591 1.00 25.66 23.68
N ARG A 592 0.54 24.43 23.91
CA ARG A 592 1.07 23.57 24.98
C ARG A 592 2.55 23.23 24.74
N LEU A 593 2.89 22.85 23.51
CA LEU A 593 4.27 22.59 23.13
C LEU A 593 5.15 23.83 23.27
N TYR A 594 4.66 24.98 22.79
CA TYR A 594 5.37 26.24 22.89
C TYR A 594 5.68 26.61 24.35
N PHE A 595 4.69 26.60 25.24
CA PHE A 595 4.89 26.96 26.65
C PHE A 595 5.77 25.95 27.39
N ALA A 596 5.73 24.67 27.04
CA ALA A 596 6.58 23.65 27.66
C ALA A 596 8.07 23.84 27.29
N ILE A 597 8.36 24.27 26.05
CA ILE A 597 9.71 24.25 25.47
C ILE A 597 10.36 25.64 25.37
N ALA A 598 9.64 26.71 25.01
CA ALA A 598 10.23 27.96 24.52
C ALA A 598 11.23 28.62 25.48
N GLU A 599 10.87 28.76 26.76
CA GLU A 599 11.75 29.35 27.78
C GLU A 599 13.02 28.53 27.99
N LYS A 600 12.88 27.19 28.07
CA LYS A 600 13.99 26.27 28.28
C LYS A 600 14.90 26.20 27.05
N LEU A 601 14.32 26.26 25.84
CA LEU A 601 15.07 26.30 24.59
C LEU A 601 15.90 27.59 24.49
N HIS A 602 15.32 28.71 24.91
CA HIS A 602 16.05 29.98 24.95
C HIS A 602 17.21 29.93 25.95
N ALA A 603 16.96 29.51 27.19
CA ALA A 603 18.00 29.36 28.21
C ALA A 603 19.11 28.41 27.75
N ALA A 604 18.76 27.33 27.05
CA ALA A 604 19.73 26.37 26.52
C ALA A 604 20.59 26.96 25.38
N ARG A 605 20.01 27.82 24.53
CA ARG A 605 20.75 28.56 23.49
C ARG A 605 21.75 29.54 24.09
N GLU A 606 21.38 30.27 25.14
CA GLU A 606 22.28 31.20 25.83
C GLU A 606 23.44 30.48 26.52
N ALA A 607 23.13 29.47 27.35
CA ALA A 607 24.14 28.70 28.07
C ALA A 607 25.15 28.01 27.13
N SER A 608 24.68 27.54 25.98
CA SER A 608 25.52 26.89 24.96
C SER A 608 26.37 27.90 24.17
N SER A 609 26.02 29.19 24.18
CA SER A 609 26.76 30.25 23.48
C SER A 609 27.95 30.75 24.32
N GLU A 610 27.77 30.89 25.64
CA GLU A 610 28.81 31.37 26.57
C GLU A 610 30.01 30.41 26.69
N THR A 611 29.80 29.11 26.49
CA THR A 611 30.86 28.09 26.60
C THR A 611 31.86 28.13 25.44
N THR A 612 31.62 28.94 24.39
CA THR A 612 32.49 29.05 23.20
C THR A 612 33.46 30.25 23.30
N SER A 613 33.37 31.04 24.38
CA SER A 613 34.15 32.27 24.59
C SER A 613 35.30 32.13 25.62
N LEU A 614 35.60 30.91 26.05
CA LEU A 614 36.73 30.52 26.90
C LEU A 614 37.61 29.52 26.14
#